data_AF-A0A6A6TKI3-F1
#
_entry.id   AF-A0A6A6TKI3-F1
#
_cell.length_a   1.000
_cell.length_b   1.000
_cell.length_c   1.000
_cell.angle_alpha   90.00
_cell.angle_beta   90.00
_cell.angle_gamma   90.00
#
_symmetry.space_group_name_H-M   'P 1'
#
loop_
_entity.id
_entity.type
_entity.pdbx_description
1 polymer ?
#
loop_
_entity_poly.entity_id
_entity_poly.type
_entity_poly.pdbx_seq_one_letter_code
_entity_poly.pdbx_strand_id
1 'polypeptide(L)'
;MGAPVPAPQLSILRVSKQVYAEAMKAGWEGTRKCFFDLHVFEVIADSEAGPKSQFNCLGKIELNFTHKMYFQFFGVEDDASNHTIHLDSSKSKGSYLTRIPNLTELRIRFRNFEDGWLGFPWTDSYSTDPRDYLSVTCCQRTMVDWIMTLAFPFIKSLPKVTLEGYVRKPSKDKWEHILQMDKDGVAHGFDHGKELSAILSTPAQYVCQYARTLFQQY
;
A
#
# COMPACT_ATOMS: atom_id res chain seq x y z
N MET A 1 8.01 2.63 -26.44
CA MET A 1 6.89 1.68 -26.62
C MET A 1 7.39 0.30 -26.23
N GLY A 2 6.80 -0.31 -25.20
CA GLY A 2 7.18 -1.68 -24.78
C GLY A 2 6.76 -2.70 -25.83
N ALA A 3 7.50 -3.80 -25.96
CA ALA A 3 7.10 -4.90 -26.82
C ALA A 3 5.72 -5.44 -26.37
N PRO A 4 4.82 -5.81 -27.30
CA PRO A 4 3.54 -6.38 -26.96
C PRO A 4 3.75 -7.67 -26.14
N VAL A 5 3.06 -7.77 -25.02
CA VAL A 5 3.09 -8.97 -24.19
C VAL A 5 2.36 -10.10 -24.95
N PRO A 6 3.02 -11.22 -25.25
CA PRO A 6 2.38 -12.31 -25.98
C PRO A 6 1.21 -12.88 -25.18
N ALA A 7 0.14 -13.27 -25.88
CA ALA A 7 -1.03 -13.88 -25.25
C ALA A 7 -0.64 -15.18 -24.52
N PRO A 8 -1.26 -15.48 -23.37
CA PRO A 8 -0.96 -16.70 -22.64
C PRO A 8 -1.31 -17.94 -23.48
N GLN A 9 -0.39 -18.92 -23.52
CA GLN A 9 -0.60 -20.16 -24.26
C GLN A 9 -1.53 -21.11 -23.50
N LEU A 10 -2.83 -21.03 -23.82
CA LEU A 10 -3.88 -21.82 -23.15
C LEU A 10 -3.89 -23.31 -23.57
N SER A 11 -3.06 -23.74 -24.52
CA SER A 11 -3.02 -25.13 -24.97
C SER A 11 -2.59 -26.10 -23.86
N ILE A 12 -1.75 -25.64 -22.91
CA ILE A 12 -1.32 -26.46 -21.76
C ILE A 12 -2.50 -26.90 -20.90
N LEU A 13 -3.54 -26.07 -20.79
CA LEU A 13 -4.74 -26.37 -20.00
C LEU A 13 -5.63 -27.45 -20.66
N ARG A 14 -5.32 -27.86 -21.90
CA ARG A 14 -6.14 -28.80 -22.67
C ARG A 14 -5.45 -30.15 -22.92
N VAL A 15 -4.25 -30.37 -22.40
CA VAL A 15 -3.45 -31.59 -22.64
C VAL A 15 -4.05 -32.81 -21.93
N SER A 16 -4.26 -32.71 -20.62
CA SER A 16 -4.89 -33.75 -19.81
C SER A 16 -5.50 -33.14 -18.54
N LYS A 17 -6.38 -33.88 -17.86
CA LYS A 17 -6.97 -33.43 -16.57
C LYS A 17 -5.90 -33.20 -15.49
N GLN A 18 -4.88 -34.05 -15.47
CA GLN A 18 -3.76 -33.91 -14.53
C GLN A 18 -2.96 -32.63 -14.83
N VAL A 19 -2.56 -32.42 -16.09
CA VAL A 19 -1.81 -31.22 -16.50
C VAL A 19 -2.63 -29.96 -16.23
N TYR A 20 -3.94 -30.00 -16.46
CA TYR A 20 -4.84 -28.88 -16.11
C TYR A 20 -4.78 -28.57 -14.60
N ALA A 21 -4.93 -29.58 -13.74
CA ALA A 21 -4.92 -29.38 -12.29
C ALA A 21 -3.57 -28.85 -11.79
N GLU A 22 -2.46 -29.41 -12.30
CA GLU A 22 -1.11 -28.96 -11.96
C GLU A 22 -0.84 -27.53 -12.44
N ALA A 23 -1.23 -27.19 -13.67
CA ALA A 23 -1.08 -25.86 -14.24
C ALA A 23 -1.91 -24.82 -13.47
N MET A 24 -3.16 -25.16 -13.11
CA MET A 24 -4.01 -24.31 -12.28
C MET A 24 -3.39 -24.12 -10.90
N LYS A 25 -2.97 -25.19 -10.23
CA LYS A 25 -2.31 -25.11 -8.93
C LYS A 25 -1.06 -24.22 -8.98
N ALA A 26 -0.19 -24.41 -9.98
CA ALA A 26 1.02 -23.60 -10.13
C ALA A 26 0.72 -22.11 -10.45
N GLY A 27 -0.33 -21.83 -11.23
CA GLY A 27 -0.72 -20.47 -11.57
C GLY A 27 -1.38 -19.72 -10.42
N TRP A 28 -2.11 -20.44 -9.56
CA TRP A 28 -2.90 -19.84 -8.48
C TRP A 28 -2.21 -19.90 -7.13
N GLU A 29 -1.52 -20.98 -6.78
CA GLU A 29 -0.82 -21.12 -5.50
C GLU A 29 0.61 -20.58 -5.56
N GLY A 30 1.01 -19.85 -4.53
CA GLY A 30 2.39 -19.44 -4.33
C GLY A 30 2.90 -18.33 -5.24
N THR A 31 2.16 -17.95 -6.28
CA THR A 31 2.43 -16.79 -7.12
C THR A 31 1.99 -15.50 -6.42
N ARG A 32 2.77 -14.43 -6.60
CA ARG A 32 2.43 -13.12 -6.03
C ARG A 32 1.42 -12.41 -6.92
N LYS A 33 0.35 -11.88 -6.33
CA LYS A 33 -0.61 -11.00 -7.03
C LYS A 33 -0.26 -9.55 -6.78
N CYS A 34 0.04 -8.80 -7.83
CA CYS A 34 0.39 -7.38 -7.73
C CYS A 34 -0.82 -6.52 -8.09
N PHE A 35 -1.24 -5.67 -7.15
CA PHE A 35 -2.38 -4.78 -7.30
C PHE A 35 -1.90 -3.35 -7.50
N PHE A 36 -2.22 -2.79 -8.65
CA PHE A 36 -1.93 -1.40 -9.03
C PHE A 36 -3.18 -0.52 -9.03
N ASP A 37 -4.35 -1.14 -8.81
CA ASP A 37 -5.67 -0.52 -8.80
C ASP A 37 -6.44 -0.98 -7.55
N LEU A 38 -7.10 -0.03 -6.89
CA LEU A 38 -7.84 -0.25 -5.64
C LEU A 38 -9.08 -1.11 -5.88
N HIS A 39 -9.84 -0.80 -6.92
CA HIS A 39 -11.09 -1.48 -7.23
C HIS A 39 -10.85 -2.94 -7.65
N VAL A 40 -9.81 -3.19 -8.45
CA VAL A 40 -9.39 -4.55 -8.80
C VAL A 40 -9.01 -5.36 -7.56
N PHE A 41 -8.32 -4.74 -6.60
CA PHE A 41 -8.02 -5.39 -5.32
C PHE A 41 -9.31 -5.75 -4.56
N GLU A 42 -10.23 -4.81 -4.41
CA GLU A 42 -11.50 -5.02 -3.70
C GLU A 42 -12.33 -6.15 -4.33
N VAL A 43 -12.56 -6.11 -5.64
CA VAL A 43 -13.31 -7.14 -6.37
C VAL A 43 -12.69 -8.52 -6.17
N ILE A 44 -11.36 -8.63 -6.23
CA ILE A 44 -10.66 -9.90 -6.05
C ILE A 44 -10.71 -10.33 -4.57
N ALA A 45 -10.59 -9.40 -3.63
CA ALA A 45 -10.62 -9.70 -2.20
C ALA A 45 -12.02 -10.15 -1.74
N ASP A 46 -13.09 -9.59 -2.30
CA ASP A 46 -14.48 -9.97 -2.03
C ASP A 46 -14.98 -11.17 -2.84
N SER A 47 -14.28 -11.57 -3.91
CA SER A 47 -14.71 -12.72 -4.71
C SER A 47 -14.71 -14.00 -3.88
N GLU A 48 -15.88 -14.59 -3.61
CA GLU A 48 -16.01 -15.88 -2.92
C GLU A 48 -16.04 -17.07 -3.90
N ALA A 49 -16.14 -16.80 -5.20
CA ALA A 49 -16.34 -17.79 -6.24
C ALA A 49 -15.07 -18.12 -7.03
N GLY A 50 -15.10 -19.26 -7.73
CA GLY A 50 -14.06 -19.66 -8.69
C GLY A 50 -12.83 -20.31 -8.07
N PRO A 51 -11.68 -20.34 -8.77
CA PRO A 51 -10.46 -21.01 -8.32
C PRO A 51 -9.97 -20.55 -6.94
N LYS A 52 -10.35 -19.35 -6.48
CA LYS A 52 -10.03 -18.82 -5.14
C LYS A 52 -10.56 -19.67 -3.99
N SER A 53 -11.68 -20.38 -4.16
CA SER A 53 -12.19 -21.27 -3.12
C SER A 53 -11.38 -22.57 -2.99
N GLN A 54 -10.63 -22.93 -4.03
CA GLN A 54 -9.82 -24.15 -4.08
C GLN A 54 -8.33 -23.90 -3.84
N PHE A 55 -7.84 -22.70 -4.18
CA PHE A 55 -6.43 -22.34 -4.13
C PHE A 55 -6.21 -21.09 -3.27
N ASN A 56 -5.10 -21.06 -2.53
CA ASN A 56 -4.68 -19.86 -1.78
C ASN A 56 -4.08 -18.78 -2.71
N CYS A 57 -4.93 -18.19 -3.56
CA CYS A 57 -4.50 -17.25 -4.59
C CYS A 57 -4.09 -15.88 -4.07
N LEU A 58 -4.49 -15.53 -2.85
CA LEU A 58 -4.12 -14.30 -2.15
C LEU A 58 -3.11 -14.55 -1.02
N GLY A 59 -2.47 -15.73 -1.01
CA GLY A 59 -1.46 -16.04 0.00
C GLY A 59 -0.22 -15.15 -0.08
N LYS A 60 0.04 -14.54 -1.24
CA LYS A 60 1.13 -13.58 -1.45
C LYS A 60 0.63 -12.41 -2.29
N ILE A 61 0.60 -11.22 -1.73
CA ILE A 61 0.15 -10.01 -2.44
C ILE A 61 1.18 -8.90 -2.40
N GLU A 62 1.19 -8.07 -3.43
CA GLU A 62 1.90 -6.80 -3.49
C GLU A 62 0.90 -5.69 -3.73
N LEU A 63 0.80 -4.76 -2.80
CA LEU A 63 0.16 -3.48 -3.03
C LEU A 63 1.20 -2.59 -3.70
N ASN A 64 0.91 -2.14 -4.90
CA ASN A 64 1.75 -1.24 -5.67
C ASN A 64 0.92 -0.01 -6.04
N PHE A 65 0.43 0.69 -5.03
CA PHE A 65 -0.45 1.84 -5.17
C PHE A 65 0.35 3.15 -5.30
N THR A 66 -0.28 4.19 -5.85
CA THR A 66 0.23 5.57 -5.68
C THR A 66 0.04 6.01 -4.23
N HIS A 67 0.66 7.11 -3.79
CA HIS A 67 0.45 7.61 -2.42
C HIS A 67 -1.03 7.90 -2.17
N LYS A 68 -1.70 8.68 -3.03
CA LYS A 68 -3.15 8.94 -2.95
C LYS A 68 -3.98 7.67 -2.79
N MET A 69 -3.67 6.63 -3.57
CA MET A 69 -4.37 5.36 -3.46
C MET A 69 -4.11 4.65 -2.12
N TYR A 70 -2.90 4.73 -1.53
CA TYR A 70 -2.67 4.24 -0.17
C TYR A 70 -3.48 5.02 0.88
N PHE A 71 -3.53 6.35 0.77
CA PHE A 71 -4.34 7.17 1.68
C PHE A 71 -5.82 6.78 1.59
N GLN A 72 -6.37 6.69 0.37
CA GLN A 72 -7.72 6.20 0.12
C GLN A 72 -7.94 4.78 0.66
N PHE A 73 -6.99 3.87 0.41
CA PHE A 73 -7.05 2.48 0.91
C PHE A 73 -7.13 2.43 2.44
N PHE A 74 -6.46 3.32 3.15
CA PHE A 74 -6.52 3.39 4.61
C PHE A 74 -7.64 4.29 5.15
N GLY A 75 -8.50 4.84 4.29
CA GLY A 75 -9.65 5.65 4.68
C GLY A 75 -9.29 7.10 5.01
N VAL A 76 -8.14 7.58 4.54
CA VAL A 76 -7.79 8.99 4.67
C VAL A 76 -8.41 9.78 3.53
N GLU A 77 -9.13 10.81 3.89
CA GLU A 77 -9.77 11.73 2.97
C GLU A 77 -9.18 13.13 3.14
N ASP A 78 -9.23 13.87 2.03
CA ASP A 78 -8.90 15.29 2.00
C ASP A 78 -10.21 16.09 2.04
N ASP A 79 -10.35 16.95 3.04
CA ASP A 79 -11.38 17.98 3.02
C ASP A 79 -10.82 19.22 2.33
N ALA A 80 -11.07 19.31 1.03
CA ALA A 80 -10.64 20.44 0.19
C ALA A 80 -11.15 21.80 0.72
N SER A 81 -12.28 21.82 1.45
CA SER A 81 -12.82 23.09 1.97
C SER A 81 -12.01 23.64 3.14
N ASN A 82 -11.37 22.78 3.90
CA ASN A 82 -10.65 23.14 5.13
C ASN A 82 -9.14 22.87 5.06
N HIS A 83 -8.64 22.27 3.97
CA HIS A 83 -7.26 21.82 3.82
C HIS A 83 -6.80 20.95 5.00
N THR A 84 -7.73 20.12 5.50
CA THR A 84 -7.51 19.21 6.63
C THR A 84 -7.62 17.77 6.19
N ILE A 85 -6.84 16.94 6.86
CA ILE A 85 -6.82 15.50 6.68
C ILE A 85 -7.72 14.88 7.74
N HIS A 86 -8.68 14.05 7.34
CA HIS A 86 -9.44 13.24 8.28
C HIS A 86 -9.36 11.76 7.94
N LEU A 87 -9.39 10.94 8.99
CA LEU A 87 -9.46 9.49 8.87
C LEU A 87 -10.92 9.05 9.02
N ASP A 88 -11.52 8.60 7.91
CA ASP A 88 -12.82 7.94 7.92
C ASP A 88 -12.62 6.43 8.01
N SER A 89 -12.74 5.90 9.24
CA SER A 89 -12.60 4.46 9.50
C SER A 89 -13.64 3.62 8.75
N SER A 90 -14.80 4.18 8.39
CA SER A 90 -15.84 3.46 7.63
C SER A 90 -15.47 3.23 6.17
N LYS A 91 -14.59 4.09 5.63
CA LYS A 91 -14.07 3.99 4.26
C LYS A 91 -12.77 3.22 4.18
N SER A 92 -12.10 2.97 5.30
CA SER A 92 -10.87 2.22 5.36
C SER A 92 -11.04 0.79 4.84
N LYS A 93 -10.18 0.42 3.88
CA LYS A 93 -10.07 -0.91 3.29
C LYS A 93 -8.92 -1.71 3.91
N GLY A 94 -8.24 -1.17 4.92
CA GLY A 94 -7.16 -1.88 5.63
C GLY A 94 -7.58 -3.23 6.20
N SER A 95 -8.84 -3.34 6.63
CA SER A 95 -9.40 -4.59 7.21
C SER A 95 -9.39 -5.77 6.23
N TYR A 96 -9.37 -5.54 4.91
CA TYR A 96 -9.20 -6.61 3.92
C TYR A 96 -7.90 -7.41 4.16
N LEU A 97 -6.81 -6.74 4.54
CA LEU A 97 -5.53 -7.40 4.78
C LEU A 97 -5.61 -8.40 5.95
N THR A 98 -6.42 -8.10 6.95
CA THR A 98 -6.66 -8.99 8.09
C THR A 98 -7.69 -10.10 7.80
N ARG A 99 -8.55 -9.90 6.80
CA ARG A 99 -9.63 -10.84 6.45
C ARG A 99 -9.21 -11.87 5.39
N ILE A 100 -8.17 -11.60 4.62
CA ILE A 100 -7.68 -12.53 3.59
C ILE A 100 -7.15 -13.79 4.30
N PRO A 101 -7.81 -14.96 4.15
CA PRO A 101 -7.36 -16.17 4.78
C PRO A 101 -6.02 -16.59 4.19
N ASN A 102 -5.11 -17.06 5.05
CA ASN A 102 -3.81 -17.59 4.65
C ASN A 102 -2.90 -16.59 3.91
N LEU A 103 -3.05 -15.28 4.17
CA LEU A 103 -2.09 -14.28 3.71
C LEU A 103 -0.74 -14.51 4.41
N THR A 104 0.24 -15.04 3.66
CA THR A 104 1.57 -15.40 4.17
C THR A 104 2.63 -14.32 3.91
N GLU A 105 2.46 -13.50 2.87
CA GLU A 105 3.40 -12.44 2.51
C GLU A 105 2.66 -11.23 1.95
N LEU A 106 2.86 -10.07 2.58
CA LEU A 106 2.44 -8.77 2.09
C LEU A 106 3.67 -7.97 1.64
N ARG A 107 3.65 -7.47 0.41
CA ARG A 107 4.59 -6.46 -0.05
C ARG A 107 3.89 -5.11 -0.19
N ILE A 108 4.49 -4.09 0.39
CA ILE A 108 4.08 -2.69 0.20
C ILE A 108 5.14 -2.06 -0.70
N ARG A 109 4.79 -1.84 -1.96
CA ARG A 109 5.69 -1.24 -2.95
C ARG A 109 5.37 0.24 -3.08
N PHE A 110 6.37 1.07 -2.83
CA PHE A 110 6.30 2.51 -3.04
C PHE A 110 6.78 2.83 -4.46
N ARG A 111 5.94 3.50 -5.25
CA ARG A 111 6.32 3.94 -6.59
C ARG A 111 7.29 5.10 -6.54
N ASN A 112 8.00 5.32 -7.65
CA ASN A 112 8.83 6.52 -7.84
C ASN A 112 7.91 7.75 -7.73
N PHE A 113 8.41 8.82 -7.12
CA PHE A 113 7.68 10.10 -7.01
C PHE A 113 7.29 10.64 -8.40
N GLU A 114 8.09 10.35 -9.43
CA GLU A 114 7.80 10.75 -10.81
C GLU A 114 6.56 10.04 -11.40
N ASP A 115 6.36 8.78 -11.02
CA ASP A 115 5.20 7.97 -11.43
C ASP A 115 3.95 8.31 -10.60
N GLY A 116 4.15 9.07 -9.51
CA GLY A 116 3.14 9.43 -8.51
C GLY A 116 2.73 10.90 -8.51
N TRP A 117 3.17 11.74 -9.45
CA TRP A 117 2.77 13.16 -9.52
C TRP A 117 1.25 13.36 -9.59
N LEU A 118 0.52 12.43 -10.22
CA LEU A 118 -0.95 12.39 -10.25
C LEU A 118 -1.58 11.87 -8.94
N GLY A 119 -0.76 11.44 -7.99
CA GLY A 119 -1.14 10.72 -6.79
C GLY A 119 -0.79 11.46 -5.50
N PHE A 120 -0.63 12.79 -5.52
CA PHE A 120 -0.68 13.54 -4.27
C PHE A 120 -2.10 13.46 -3.71
N PRO A 121 -2.27 13.09 -2.42
CA PRO A 121 -3.60 13.04 -1.83
C PRO A 121 -4.29 14.41 -1.82
N TRP A 122 -3.48 15.48 -1.77
CA TRP A 122 -3.92 16.88 -1.62
C TRP A 122 -4.05 17.67 -2.93
N THR A 123 -4.12 17.01 -4.10
CA THR A 123 -4.24 17.75 -5.37
C THR A 123 -5.59 18.43 -5.44
N ASP A 124 -5.59 19.68 -4.99
CA ASP A 124 -6.65 20.62 -5.16
C ASP A 124 -6.75 20.97 -6.65
N SER A 125 -7.96 20.86 -7.19
CA SER A 125 -8.34 21.22 -8.56
C SER A 125 -8.20 22.71 -8.88
N TYR A 126 -7.54 23.51 -8.04
CA TYR A 126 -7.70 24.96 -8.01
C TYR A 126 -6.48 25.76 -8.46
N SER A 127 -5.27 25.17 -8.55
CA SER A 127 -4.18 25.89 -9.21
C SER A 127 -4.25 25.66 -10.72
N THR A 128 -4.77 26.66 -11.43
CA THR A 128 -4.65 26.74 -12.89
C THR A 128 -3.24 27.15 -13.33
N ASP A 129 -2.35 27.53 -12.39
CA ASP A 129 -0.97 27.89 -12.70
C ASP A 129 -0.07 26.63 -12.71
N PRO A 130 0.46 26.21 -13.86
CA PRO A 130 1.37 25.07 -13.98
C PRO A 130 2.63 25.18 -13.09
N ARG A 131 2.97 26.39 -12.60
CA ARG A 131 4.15 26.64 -11.77
C ARG A 131 3.95 26.29 -10.30
N ASP A 132 2.72 26.30 -9.78
CA ASP A 132 2.46 25.93 -8.39
C ASP A 132 2.60 24.42 -8.15
N TYR A 133 2.41 23.61 -9.20
CA TYR A 133 2.49 22.15 -9.13
C TYR A 133 3.84 21.67 -8.59
N LEU A 134 4.94 22.33 -8.95
CA LEU A 134 6.28 21.95 -8.48
C LEU A 134 6.51 22.19 -6.97
N SER A 135 5.67 23.00 -6.31
CA SER A 135 5.89 23.46 -4.93
C SER A 135 5.25 22.58 -3.85
N VAL A 136 4.32 21.68 -4.21
CA VAL A 136 3.48 20.93 -3.24
C VAL A 136 3.83 19.44 -3.18
N THR A 137 5.06 19.07 -3.56
CA THR A 137 5.49 17.67 -3.43
C THR A 137 5.96 17.36 -2.01
N CYS A 138 5.20 16.53 -1.32
CA CYS A 138 5.60 16.02 -0.02
C CYS A 138 6.84 15.14 -0.18
N CYS A 139 7.77 15.22 0.77
CA CYS A 139 8.96 14.37 0.75
C CYS A 139 8.56 12.89 0.75
N GLN A 140 9.12 12.09 -0.17
CA GLN A 140 8.85 10.63 -0.25
C GLN A 140 9.01 9.93 1.10
N ARG A 141 10.04 10.31 1.86
CA ARG A 141 10.30 9.77 3.21
C ARG A 141 9.11 9.96 4.14
N THR A 142 8.54 11.16 4.17
CA THR A 142 7.36 11.49 4.98
C THR A 142 6.15 10.68 4.54
N MET A 143 5.91 10.59 3.23
CA MET A 143 4.80 9.81 2.69
C MET A 143 4.89 8.33 3.04
N VAL A 144 6.08 7.72 2.95
CA VAL A 144 6.31 6.34 3.39
C VAL A 144 5.97 6.19 4.87
N ASP A 145 6.48 7.07 5.73
CA ASP A 145 6.23 6.99 7.17
C ASP A 145 4.74 7.17 7.52
N TRP A 146 4.04 8.07 6.83
CA TRP A 146 2.60 8.27 7.04
C TRP A 146 1.80 7.05 6.60
N ILE A 147 2.06 6.53 5.40
CA ILE A 147 1.38 5.34 4.86
C ILE A 147 1.62 4.14 5.77
N MET A 148 2.84 3.94 6.25
CA MET A 148 3.16 2.83 7.14
C MET A 148 2.53 2.99 8.52
N THR A 149 2.41 4.22 9.03
CA THR A 149 1.67 4.50 10.27
C THR A 149 0.21 4.11 10.13
N LEU A 150 -0.44 4.53 9.03
CA LEU A 150 -1.84 4.17 8.71
C LEU A 150 -2.02 2.66 8.50
N ALA A 151 -1.03 1.99 7.91
CA ALA A 151 -1.07 0.57 7.63
C ALA A 151 -0.83 -0.30 8.88
N PHE A 152 -0.05 0.20 9.84
CA PHE A 152 0.41 -0.53 11.03
C PHE A 152 -0.66 -1.39 11.72
N PRO A 153 -1.86 -0.88 12.08
CA PRO A 153 -2.87 -1.70 12.76
C PRO A 153 -3.36 -2.90 11.94
N PHE A 154 -3.25 -2.85 10.62
CA PHE A 154 -3.71 -3.90 9.71
C PHE A 154 -2.64 -4.91 9.32
N ILE A 155 -1.36 -4.55 9.46
CA ILE A 155 -0.25 -5.36 8.94
C ILE A 155 0.66 -5.95 10.01
N LYS A 156 0.62 -5.43 11.24
CA LYS A 156 1.54 -5.82 12.31
C LYS A 156 1.45 -7.30 12.70
N SER A 157 0.27 -7.90 12.59
CA SER A 157 0.03 -9.32 12.86
C SER A 157 0.32 -10.25 11.68
N LEU A 158 0.70 -9.71 10.51
CA LEU A 158 0.93 -10.54 9.32
C LEU A 158 2.26 -11.29 9.44
N PRO A 159 2.35 -12.54 8.91
CA PRO A 159 3.55 -13.35 9.08
C PRO A 159 4.82 -12.73 8.49
N LYS A 160 4.69 -12.01 7.37
CA LYS A 160 5.79 -11.37 6.67
C LYS A 160 5.29 -10.15 5.92
N VAL A 161 5.89 -9.01 6.24
CA VAL A 161 5.66 -7.73 5.56
C VAL A 161 7.00 -7.22 5.05
N THR A 162 7.08 -6.82 3.78
CA THR A 162 8.31 -6.26 3.20
C THR A 162 8.02 -4.97 2.46
N LEU A 163 8.92 -3.99 2.61
CA LEU A 163 8.84 -2.71 1.91
C LEU A 163 9.76 -2.73 0.68
N GLU A 164 9.20 -2.40 -0.49
CA GLU A 164 9.93 -2.39 -1.77
C GLU A 164 9.70 -1.10 -2.56
N GLY A 165 10.47 -0.93 -3.65
CA GLY A 165 10.36 0.22 -4.54
C GLY A 165 11.14 1.44 -4.07
N TYR A 166 10.57 2.62 -4.26
CA TYR A 166 11.19 3.91 -3.99
C TYR A 166 11.07 4.30 -2.51
N VAL A 167 11.74 3.51 -1.66
CA VAL A 167 11.85 3.73 -0.21
C VAL A 167 13.32 3.92 0.16
N ARG A 168 13.61 4.98 0.93
CA ARG A 168 14.98 5.20 1.42
C ARG A 168 15.31 4.18 2.50
N LYS A 169 16.56 3.70 2.50
CA LYS A 169 17.05 2.70 3.45
C LYS A 169 16.69 3.02 4.92
N PRO A 170 16.87 4.25 5.45
CA PRO A 170 16.51 4.54 6.85
C PRO A 170 15.02 4.33 7.19
N SER A 171 14.10 4.72 6.30
CA SER A 171 12.66 4.45 6.51
C SER A 171 12.36 2.96 6.41
N LYS A 172 12.98 2.26 5.46
CA LYS A 172 12.82 0.82 5.31
C LYS A 172 13.26 0.09 6.58
N ASP A 173 14.49 0.36 7.03
CA ASP A 173 15.10 -0.27 8.22
C ASP A 173 14.25 0.03 9.47
N LYS A 174 13.78 1.28 9.64
CA LYS A 174 12.86 1.67 10.74
C LYS A 174 11.60 0.80 10.77
N TRP A 175 10.89 0.70 9.65
CA TRP A 175 9.61 0.00 9.59
C TRP A 175 9.76 -1.52 9.66
N GLU A 176 10.78 -2.09 9.03
CA GLU A 176 11.06 -3.53 9.14
C GLU A 176 11.44 -3.90 10.59
N HIS A 177 12.20 -3.04 11.28
CA HIS A 177 12.51 -3.23 12.70
C HIS A 177 11.25 -3.16 13.59
N ILE A 178 10.40 -2.13 13.43
CA ILE A 178 9.15 -1.99 14.21
C ILE A 178 8.26 -3.22 14.03
N LEU A 179 8.05 -3.66 12.79
CA LEU A 179 7.20 -4.83 12.48
C LEU A 179 7.78 -6.14 13.04
N GLN A 180 9.11 -6.31 12.96
CA GLN A 180 9.77 -7.49 13.54
C GLN A 180 9.65 -7.52 15.06
N MET A 181 9.84 -6.37 15.73
CA MET A 181 9.71 -6.28 17.18
C MET A 181 8.29 -6.52 17.67
N ASP A 182 7.26 -5.97 17.00
CA ASP A 182 5.85 -6.24 17.33
C ASP A 182 5.54 -7.74 17.19
N LYS A 183 6.04 -8.39 16.13
CA LYS A 183 5.90 -9.83 15.91
C LYS A 183 6.58 -10.67 17.00
N ASP A 184 7.73 -10.24 17.49
CA ASP A 184 8.46 -10.92 18.57
C ASP A 184 7.90 -10.60 19.96
N GLY A 185 6.88 -9.74 20.06
CA GLY A 185 6.31 -9.28 21.33
C GLY A 185 7.25 -8.36 22.14
N VAL A 186 8.20 -7.72 21.47
CA VAL A 186 9.20 -6.82 22.08
C VAL A 186 8.75 -5.38 21.94
N ALA A 187 8.86 -4.60 23.02
CA ALA A 187 8.55 -3.17 22.99
C ALA A 187 9.53 -2.42 22.07
N HIS A 188 9.00 -1.67 21.10
CA HIS A 188 9.76 -0.95 20.08
C HIS A 188 9.64 0.58 20.15
N GLY A 189 8.95 1.11 21.17
CA GLY A 189 8.82 2.56 21.43
C GLY A 189 7.96 3.35 20.42
N PHE A 190 7.43 2.71 19.38
CA PHE A 190 6.53 3.35 18.42
C PHE A 190 5.11 3.41 18.99
N ASP A 191 4.65 4.62 19.28
CA ASP A 191 3.29 4.90 19.73
C ASP A 191 2.42 5.27 18.53
N HIS A 192 1.69 4.28 18.01
CA HIS A 192 0.81 4.46 16.85
C HIS A 192 -0.23 5.57 17.07
N GLY A 193 -0.80 5.69 18.27
CA GLY A 193 -1.83 6.70 18.56
C GLY A 193 -1.26 8.11 18.47
N LYS A 194 -0.11 8.34 19.10
CA LYS A 194 0.60 9.62 19.05
C LYS A 194 1.00 10.02 17.63
N GLU A 195 1.59 9.08 16.88
CA GLU A 195 2.04 9.34 15.50
C GLU A 195 0.86 9.60 14.56
N LEU A 196 -0.22 8.83 14.69
CA LEU A 196 -1.44 9.07 13.92
C LEU A 196 -2.05 10.44 14.25
N SER A 197 -2.14 10.81 15.53
CA SER A 197 -2.61 12.14 15.93
C SER A 197 -1.72 13.26 15.37
N ALA A 198 -0.40 13.07 15.33
CA ALA A 198 0.52 14.05 14.74
C ALA A 198 0.30 14.21 13.23
N ILE A 199 0.07 13.11 12.50
CA ILE A 199 -0.26 13.14 11.08
C ILE A 199 -1.56 13.92 10.84
N LEU A 200 -2.63 13.58 11.56
CA LEU A 200 -3.95 14.21 11.39
C LEU A 200 -3.98 15.68 11.83
N SER A 201 -3.07 16.08 12.72
CA SER A 201 -2.92 17.49 13.15
C SER A 201 -2.01 18.31 12.23
N THR A 202 -1.35 17.69 11.25
CA THR A 202 -0.47 18.40 10.31
C THR A 202 -1.31 19.13 9.27
N PRO A 203 -1.28 20.47 9.19
CA PRO A 203 -2.06 21.17 8.16
C PRO A 203 -1.55 20.82 6.76
N ALA A 204 -2.45 20.68 5.77
CA ALA A 204 -2.08 20.22 4.42
C ALA A 204 -0.95 21.06 3.79
N GLN A 205 -0.96 22.37 4.02
CA GLN A 205 0.08 23.31 3.56
C GLN A 205 1.48 23.06 4.14
N TYR A 206 1.58 22.43 5.32
CA TYR A 206 2.86 22.15 5.98
C TYR A 206 3.36 20.74 5.73
N VAL A 207 2.60 19.84 5.10
CA VAL A 207 3.04 18.46 4.85
C VAL A 207 4.37 18.42 4.09
N CYS A 208 4.62 19.40 3.22
CA CYS A 208 5.88 19.55 2.49
C CYS A 208 7.00 20.20 3.34
N GLN A 209 6.67 21.10 4.27
CA GLN A 209 7.65 21.85 5.07
C GLN A 209 8.09 21.08 6.34
N TYR A 210 7.18 20.33 6.96
CA TYR A 210 7.39 19.62 8.23
C TYR A 210 8.43 18.49 8.12
N ALA A 211 8.70 18.00 6.90
CA ALA A 211 9.72 17.00 6.62
C ALA A 211 11.15 17.44 7.01
N ARG A 212 11.38 18.74 7.21
CA ARG A 212 12.71 19.26 7.61
C ARG A 212 12.94 19.26 9.13
N THR A 213 11.91 19.39 9.96
CA THR A 213 12.07 19.71 11.39
C THR A 213 11.95 18.52 12.35
N LEU A 214 11.10 17.53 12.08
CA LEU A 214 10.88 16.41 13.01
C LEU A 214 12.04 15.38 13.08
N PHE A 215 12.97 15.38 12.13
CA PHE A 215 13.98 14.33 11.98
C PHE A 215 15.41 14.75 12.32
N GLN A 216 15.60 15.85 13.03
CA GLN A 216 16.88 16.15 13.70
C GLN A 216 17.01 15.47 15.07
N GLN A 217 16.00 14.72 15.53
CA GLN A 217 15.95 14.17 16.89
C GLN A 217 16.15 12.64 16.99
N TYR A 218 16.40 11.95 15.87
CA TYR A 218 16.74 10.51 15.81
C TYR A 218 17.79 10.27 14.72
#